data_AF-A0ABD2P5U9-F1
#
_entry.id   AF-A0ABD2P5U9-F1
#
_cell.length_a   1.000
_cell.length_b   1.000
_cell.length_c   1.000
_cell.angle_alpha   90.00
_cell.angle_beta   90.00
_cell.angle_gamma   90.00
#
_symmetry.space_group_name_H-M   'P 1'
#
loop_
_entity.id
_entity.type
_entity.pdbx_description
1 polymer ?
#
loop_
_entity_poly.entity_id
_entity_poly.type
_entity_poly.pdbx_seq_one_letter_code
_entity_poly.pdbx_strand_id
1 'polypeptide(L)'
;MAYLKQLRLVLWKNALIRKRHWVLTLFEILLPIILFVLVSYSRSKISGIAKQEILDPTYTEPTALRGLQRKLQFTSNVIISFNSEGDLLKEFSKVNQSVIGIIFKTNDTKKLDYDIRLYDPFPRTESDDLFLPDLQYSDTVQNSYFQSGFLTVQTALDLSYIEMMKNGTVPVYLTVQEFPYPPYKSDAGLIQIFMPFLSNITIFSFIFLCPALIMRIVEEKSSGTRVSSKIIFYVKDI
;
A
#
# COMPACT_ATOMS: atom_id res chain seq x y z
N MET A 1 30.00 34.59 20.87
CA MET A 1 28.86 34.98 21.74
C MET A 1 28.03 36.17 21.23
N ALA A 2 28.57 37.08 20.39
CA ALA A 2 27.84 38.25 19.88
C ALA A 2 26.62 37.90 18.99
N TYR A 3 26.74 36.88 18.13
CA TYR A 3 25.68 36.45 17.22
C TYR A 3 24.42 35.92 17.94
N LEU A 4 24.57 35.24 19.07
CA LEU A 4 23.44 34.77 19.89
C LEU A 4 22.67 35.94 20.54
N LYS A 5 23.39 36.97 20.99
CA LYS A 5 22.77 38.20 21.50
C LYS A 5 22.03 38.93 20.40
N GLN A 6 22.59 39.01 19.19
CA GLN A 6 21.94 39.59 18.02
C GLN A 6 20.69 38.79 17.60
N LEU A 7 20.77 37.47 17.51
CA LEU A 7 19.65 36.59 17.18
C LEU A 7 18.51 36.74 18.19
N ARG A 8 18.82 36.77 19.50
CA ARG A 8 17.83 37.01 20.56
C ARG A 8 17.15 38.37 20.41
N LEU A 9 17.90 39.42 20.06
CA LEU A 9 17.37 40.79 19.91
C LEU A 9 16.42 40.89 18.70
N VAL A 10 16.76 40.22 17.60
CA VAL A 10 15.90 40.13 16.41
C VAL A 10 14.64 39.32 16.71
N LEU A 11 14.78 38.15 17.35
CA LEU A 11 13.64 37.34 17.78
C LEU A 11 12.72 38.09 18.75
N TRP A 12 13.29 38.84 19.70
CA TRP A 12 12.54 39.67 20.64
C TRP A 12 11.74 40.76 19.94
N LYS A 13 12.34 41.50 19.01
CA LYS A 13 11.62 42.51 18.21
C LYS A 13 10.49 41.86 17.39
N ASN A 14 10.75 40.71 16.77
CA ASN A 14 9.75 39.96 16.01
C ASN A 14 8.64 39.37 16.91
N ALA A 15 8.93 39.03 18.16
CA ALA A 15 7.93 38.61 19.15
C ALA A 15 7.09 39.79 19.65
N LEU A 16 7.69 40.97 19.80
CA LEU A 16 7.01 42.19 20.23
C LEU A 16 6.00 42.69 19.17
N ILE A 17 6.36 42.56 17.88
CA ILE A 17 5.43 42.82 16.77
C ILE A 17 4.27 41.81 16.77
N ARG A 18 4.56 40.52 17.02
CA ARG A 18 3.52 39.48 17.15
C ARG A 18 2.57 39.72 18.32
N LYS A 19 3.08 40.28 19.43
CA LYS A 19 2.25 40.67 20.59
C LYS A 19 1.22 41.76 20.23
N ARG A 20 1.52 42.65 19.27
CA ARG A 20 0.59 43.69 18.80
C ARG A 20 -0.53 43.13 17.93
N HIS A 21 -0.28 42.06 17.18
CA HIS A 21 -1.26 41.37 16.33
C HIS A 21 -1.56 39.94 16.85
N TRP A 22 -1.85 39.85 18.16
CA TRP A 22 -2.06 38.58 18.86
C TRP A 22 -3.29 37.81 18.36
N VAL A 23 -4.32 38.51 17.88
CA VAL A 23 -5.55 37.88 17.37
C VAL A 23 -5.28 37.08 16.09
N LEU A 24 -4.52 37.64 15.15
CA LEU A 24 -4.25 36.98 13.87
C LEU A 24 -3.30 35.78 14.04
N THR A 25 -2.33 35.87 14.96
CA THR A 25 -1.47 34.73 15.33
C THR A 25 -2.23 33.63 16.06
N LEU A 26 -3.23 33.99 16.87
CA LEU A 26 -4.12 33.03 17.51
C LEU A 26 -4.96 32.26 16.49
N PHE A 27 -5.55 32.95 15.50
CA PHE A 27 -6.31 32.30 14.42
C PHE A 27 -5.42 31.40 13.53
N GLU A 28 -4.19 31.83 13.22
CA GLU A 28 -3.22 31.01 12.46
C GLU A 28 -2.89 29.67 13.14
N ILE A 29 -2.89 29.64 14.48
CA ILE A 29 -2.61 28.43 15.26
C ILE A 29 -3.89 27.63 15.50
N LEU A 30 -5.01 28.30 15.78
CA LEU A 30 -6.29 27.64 16.04
C LEU A 30 -6.86 26.95 14.79
N LEU A 31 -6.70 27.52 13.60
CA LEU A 31 -7.27 26.98 12.36
C LEU A 31 -6.79 25.54 12.05
N PRO A 32 -5.49 25.21 12.03
CA PRO A 32 -5.03 23.83 11.83
C PRO A 32 -5.48 22.89 12.97
N ILE A 33 -5.51 23.37 14.21
CA ILE A 33 -5.93 22.57 15.37
C ILE A 33 -7.41 22.22 15.26
N ILE A 34 -8.26 23.19 14.94
CA ILE A 34 -9.70 23.00 14.76
C ILE A 34 -9.96 22.03 13.61
N LEU A 35 -9.24 22.16 12.50
CA LEU A 35 -9.37 21.26 11.36
C LEU A 35 -9.00 19.82 11.75
N PHE A 36 -7.90 19.63 12.48
CA PHE A 36 -7.50 18.31 13.00
C PHE A 36 -8.54 17.72 13.97
N VAL A 37 -9.05 18.53 14.89
CA VAL A 37 -10.09 18.11 15.84
C VAL A 37 -11.38 17.77 15.12
N LEU A 38 -11.77 18.53 14.10
CA LEU A 38 -12.97 18.28 13.30
C LEU A 38 -12.88 16.94 12.55
N VAL A 39 -11.71 16.62 11.99
CA VAL A 39 -11.46 15.32 11.35
C VAL A 39 -11.50 14.18 12.37
N SER A 40 -10.86 14.36 13.53
CA SER A 40 -10.89 13.38 14.63
C SER A 40 -12.31 13.16 15.18
N TYR A 41 -13.09 14.23 15.32
CA TYR A 41 -14.48 14.14 15.74
C TYR A 41 -15.36 13.45 14.70
N SER A 42 -15.16 13.75 13.41
CA SER A 42 -15.87 13.10 12.31
C SER A 42 -15.60 11.59 12.29
N ARG A 43 -14.36 11.16 12.58
CA ARG A 43 -14.02 9.73 12.76
C ARG A 43 -14.87 9.07 13.85
N SER A 44 -15.12 9.75 14.96
CA SER A 44 -15.86 9.17 16.09
C SER A 44 -17.36 8.97 15.84
N LYS A 45 -17.95 9.72 14.88
CA LYS A 45 -19.40 9.72 14.62
C LYS A 45 -19.81 8.94 13.37
N ILE A 46 -18.90 8.73 12.43
CA ILE A 46 -19.20 7.98 11.21
C ILE A 46 -18.92 6.50 11.48
N SER A 47 -19.99 5.72 11.58
CA SER A 47 -19.98 4.30 11.92
C SER A 47 -19.14 3.42 10.98
N GLY A 48 -18.87 3.86 9.74
CA GLY A 48 -17.98 3.16 8.79
C GLY A 48 -16.49 3.48 8.92
N ILE A 49 -16.11 4.46 9.76
CA ILE A 49 -14.73 4.93 9.96
C ILE A 49 -14.24 4.64 11.39
N ALA A 50 -15.17 4.20 12.26
CA ALA A 50 -14.84 3.81 13.61
C ALA A 50 -13.89 2.62 13.61
N LYS A 51 -13.00 2.61 14.62
CA LYS A 51 -12.09 1.49 14.84
C LYS A 51 -12.89 0.23 15.13
N GLN A 52 -12.67 -0.82 14.35
CA GLN A 52 -13.31 -2.11 14.56
C GLN A 52 -12.35 -3.04 15.28
N GLU A 53 -12.78 -3.58 16.41
CA GLU A 53 -12.04 -4.61 17.13
C GLU A 53 -12.64 -5.97 16.77
N ILE A 54 -11.85 -6.78 16.07
CA ILE A 54 -12.22 -8.13 15.69
C ILE A 54 -11.64 -9.03 16.77
N LEU A 55 -12.50 -9.48 17.69
CA LEU A 55 -12.13 -10.23 18.89
C LEU A 55 -11.99 -11.73 18.63
N ASP A 56 -12.71 -12.23 17.63
CA ASP A 56 -12.67 -13.63 17.22
C ASP A 56 -11.65 -13.81 16.09
N PRO A 57 -10.91 -14.93 16.08
CA PRO A 57 -10.01 -15.23 14.98
C PRO A 57 -10.78 -15.35 13.66
N THR A 58 -10.25 -14.76 12.60
CA THR A 58 -10.88 -14.82 11.28
C THR A 58 -10.53 -16.13 10.59
N TYR A 59 -11.57 -16.89 10.22
CA TYR A 59 -11.43 -18.13 9.45
C TYR A 59 -11.88 -17.89 8.00
N THR A 60 -11.15 -18.46 7.05
CA THR A 60 -11.65 -18.61 5.67
C THR A 60 -12.42 -19.93 5.54
N GLU A 61 -13.38 -20.02 4.63
CA GLU A 61 -14.07 -21.29 4.38
C GLU A 61 -13.18 -22.24 3.57
N PRO A 62 -13.14 -23.56 3.90
CA PRO A 62 -12.27 -24.50 3.22
C PRO A 62 -12.71 -24.65 1.77
N THR A 63 -11.79 -24.35 0.85
CA THR A 63 -12.10 -24.41 -0.58
C THR A 63 -11.71 -25.76 -1.16
N ALA A 64 -12.69 -26.45 -1.74
CA ALA A 64 -12.51 -27.77 -2.31
C ALA A 64 -11.83 -27.73 -3.69
N LEU A 65 -10.63 -28.29 -3.80
CA LEU A 65 -9.85 -28.29 -5.05
C LEU A 65 -10.40 -29.28 -6.08
N ARG A 66 -10.96 -30.40 -5.62
CA ARG A 66 -11.46 -31.49 -6.49
C ARG A 66 -12.67 -31.07 -7.34
N GLY A 67 -13.44 -30.08 -6.90
CA GLY A 67 -14.55 -29.51 -7.68
C GLY A 67 -14.07 -28.72 -8.90
N LEU A 68 -12.91 -28.07 -8.79
CA LEU A 68 -12.28 -27.30 -9.86
C LEU A 68 -11.58 -28.20 -10.88
N GLN A 69 -10.97 -29.31 -10.44
CA GLN A 69 -10.33 -30.29 -11.35
C GLN A 69 -11.32 -30.85 -12.39
N ARG A 70 -12.55 -31.20 -11.99
CA ARG A 70 -13.59 -31.64 -12.94
C ARG A 70 -14.06 -30.54 -13.89
N LYS A 71 -13.85 -29.27 -13.53
CA LYS A 71 -14.18 -28.09 -14.33
C LYS A 71 -13.07 -27.74 -15.33
N LEU A 72 -11.82 -28.15 -15.06
CA LEU A 72 -10.68 -28.07 -15.99
C LEU A 72 -10.71 -29.24 -17.00
N GLN A 73 -11.75 -29.30 -17.83
CA GLN A 73 -11.70 -30.14 -19.03
C GLN A 73 -10.90 -29.38 -20.09
N PHE A 74 -9.58 -29.56 -20.12
CA PHE A 74 -8.75 -29.02 -21.19
C PHE A 74 -9.12 -29.73 -22.49
N THR A 75 -9.77 -29.03 -23.42
CA THR A 75 -9.97 -29.53 -24.78
C THR A 75 -8.59 -29.66 -25.45
N SER A 76 -8.30 -30.79 -26.09
CA SER A 76 -6.99 -31.09 -26.70
C SER A 76 -6.47 -29.99 -27.64
N ASN A 77 -7.38 -29.22 -28.23
CA ASN A 77 -7.08 -28.17 -29.20
C ASN A 77 -6.44 -26.91 -28.57
N VAL A 78 -6.33 -26.85 -27.24
CA VAL A 78 -5.79 -25.71 -26.47
C VAL A 78 -4.39 -26.01 -25.92
N ILE A 79 -3.92 -27.26 -26.00
CA ILE A 79 -2.62 -27.67 -25.45
C ILE A 79 -1.56 -27.53 -26.56
N ILE A 80 -0.56 -26.69 -26.32
CA ILE A 80 0.58 -26.49 -27.23
C ILE A 80 1.82 -27.09 -26.56
N SER A 81 2.44 -28.08 -27.22
CA SER A 81 3.68 -28.71 -26.78
C SER A 81 4.91 -28.06 -27.42
N PHE A 82 5.98 -27.93 -26.65
CA PHE A 82 7.26 -27.36 -27.12
C PHE A 82 8.40 -28.34 -26.83
N ASN A 83 9.42 -28.35 -27.68
CA ASN A 83 10.59 -29.23 -27.55
C ASN A 83 11.73 -28.58 -26.74
N SER A 84 11.69 -27.26 -26.56
CA SER A 84 12.68 -26.47 -25.83
C SER A 84 12.00 -25.43 -24.97
N GLU A 85 12.56 -25.20 -23.78
CA GLU A 85 12.09 -24.15 -22.86
C GLU A 85 12.14 -22.76 -23.52
N GLY A 86 13.16 -22.49 -24.32
CA GLY A 86 13.32 -21.21 -25.01
C GLY A 86 12.20 -20.91 -26.00
N ASP A 87 11.69 -21.94 -26.68
CA ASP A 87 10.58 -21.80 -27.65
C ASP A 87 9.26 -21.51 -26.94
N LEU A 88 9.03 -22.18 -25.81
CA LEU A 88 7.87 -21.93 -24.94
C LEU A 88 7.86 -20.48 -24.44
N LEU A 89 8.99 -19.99 -23.93
CA LEU A 89 9.11 -18.61 -23.44
C LEU A 89 8.89 -17.57 -24.54
N LYS A 90 9.37 -17.86 -25.76
CA LYS A 90 9.19 -16.98 -26.90
C LYS A 90 7.71 -16.86 -27.29
N GLU A 91 6.97 -17.95 -27.28
CA GLU A 91 5.52 -17.88 -27.51
C GLU A 91 4.78 -17.20 -26.37
N PHE A 92 5.22 -17.38 -25.11
CA PHE A 92 4.60 -16.72 -23.96
C PHE A 92 4.64 -15.20 -24.06
N SER A 93 5.75 -14.66 -24.55
CA SER A 93 5.90 -13.20 -24.77
C SER A 93 4.95 -12.61 -25.83
N LYS A 94 4.39 -13.44 -26.72
CA LYS A 94 3.49 -12.99 -27.79
C LYS A 94 2.02 -13.04 -27.38
N VAL A 95 1.68 -13.85 -26.37
CA VAL A 95 0.31 -14.10 -25.97
C VAL A 95 -0.12 -13.02 -24.99
N ASN A 96 -1.24 -12.34 -25.29
CA ASN A 96 -1.80 -11.29 -24.42
C ASN A 96 -2.85 -11.83 -23.44
N GLN A 97 -2.71 -13.10 -23.06
CA GLN A 97 -3.63 -13.83 -22.18
C GLN A 97 -2.84 -14.55 -21.10
N SER A 98 -3.48 -14.80 -19.95
CA SER A 98 -2.86 -15.58 -18.88
C SER A 98 -2.69 -17.02 -19.33
N VAL A 99 -1.43 -17.48 -19.43
CA VAL A 99 -1.10 -18.84 -19.86
C VAL A 99 -0.30 -19.56 -18.78
N ILE A 100 -0.47 -20.87 -18.72
CA ILE A 100 0.25 -21.74 -17.79
C ILE A 100 1.18 -22.63 -18.60
N GLY A 101 2.48 -22.49 -18.35
CA GLY A 101 3.53 -23.34 -18.90
C GLY A 101 3.93 -24.42 -17.93
N ILE A 102 4.09 -25.63 -18.44
CA ILE A 102 4.57 -26.77 -17.67
C ILE A 102 5.84 -27.26 -18.36
N ILE A 103 6.95 -27.28 -17.61
CA ILE A 103 8.26 -27.72 -18.10
C ILE A 103 8.62 -29.01 -17.37
N PHE A 104 8.65 -30.12 -18.10
CA PHE A 104 9.10 -31.40 -17.55
C PHE A 104 10.62 -31.50 -17.69
N LYS A 105 11.34 -31.68 -16.58
CA LYS A 105 12.81 -31.70 -16.55
C LYS A 105 13.39 -33.09 -16.84
N THR A 106 12.70 -34.10 -16.36
CA THR A 106 13.19 -35.48 -16.36
C THR A 106 12.27 -36.34 -17.22
N ASN A 107 12.87 -37.18 -18.07
CA ASN A 107 12.15 -38.13 -18.94
C ASN A 107 11.99 -39.53 -18.30
N ASP A 108 12.14 -39.61 -16.97
CA ASP A 108 11.97 -40.85 -16.21
C ASP A 108 10.49 -41.01 -15.83
N THR A 109 9.93 -42.19 -16.11
CA THR A 109 8.53 -42.49 -15.78
C THR A 109 8.32 -42.67 -14.28
N LYS A 110 9.38 -42.97 -13.52
CA LYS A 110 9.32 -43.25 -12.08
C LYS A 110 9.47 -42.03 -11.19
N LYS A 111 9.91 -40.89 -11.75
CA LYS A 111 10.10 -39.65 -11.01
C LYS A 111 9.50 -38.48 -11.79
N LEU A 112 8.42 -37.92 -11.25
CA LEU A 112 7.84 -36.68 -11.76
C LEU A 112 8.66 -35.48 -11.27
N ASP A 113 9.28 -34.75 -12.21
CA ASP A 113 10.03 -33.52 -11.95
C ASP A 113 9.61 -32.46 -12.98
N TYR A 114 8.93 -31.42 -12.52
CA TYR A 114 8.37 -30.37 -13.36
C TYR A 114 8.46 -28.99 -12.70
N ASP A 115 8.52 -27.96 -13.53
CA ASP A 115 8.29 -26.58 -13.14
C ASP A 115 7.00 -26.07 -13.77
N ILE A 116 6.18 -25.36 -12.99
CA ILE A 116 5.02 -24.62 -13.50
C ILE A 116 5.38 -23.14 -13.57
N ARG A 117 5.17 -22.52 -14.73
CA ARG A 117 5.33 -21.09 -14.94
C ARG A 117 3.98 -20.48 -15.28
N LEU A 118 3.55 -19.49 -14.51
CA LEU A 118 2.39 -18.68 -14.87
C LEU A 118 2.88 -17.42 -15.55
N TYR A 119 2.30 -17.15 -16.71
CA TYR A 119 2.45 -15.87 -17.37
C TYR A 119 1.15 -15.11 -17.18
N ASP A 120 1.22 -13.97 -16.51
CA ASP A 120 0.14 -13.00 -16.44
C ASP A 120 0.57 -11.75 -17.22
N PRO A 121 -0.15 -11.35 -18.30
CA PRO A 121 0.18 -10.13 -19.03
C PRO A 121 0.05 -8.86 -18.18
N PHE A 122 -0.65 -8.92 -17.04
CA PHE A 122 -0.82 -7.81 -16.11
C PHE A 122 -0.36 -8.24 -14.71
N PRO A 123 0.95 -8.35 -14.46
CA PRO A 123 1.45 -8.77 -13.16
C PRO A 123 0.92 -7.84 -12.07
N ARG A 124 0.10 -8.38 -11.16
CA ARG A 124 -0.44 -7.62 -10.02
C ARG A 124 0.59 -7.43 -8.89
N THR A 125 1.72 -8.12 -8.98
CA THR A 125 2.83 -8.07 -8.03
C THR A 125 3.94 -7.19 -8.57
N GLU A 126 4.28 -6.15 -7.82
CA GLU A 126 5.51 -5.36 -7.99
C GLU A 126 6.70 -6.28 -7.66
N SER A 127 7.60 -6.48 -8.63
CA SER A 127 8.66 -7.50 -8.59
C SER A 127 9.89 -7.12 -7.76
N ASP A 128 9.91 -5.94 -7.15
CA ASP A 128 11.09 -5.45 -6.44
C ASP A 128 11.22 -6.05 -5.04
N ASP A 129 10.13 -6.56 -4.47
CA ASP A 129 10.09 -7.11 -3.12
C ASP A 129 9.87 -8.62 -3.13
N LEU A 130 10.87 -9.37 -2.64
CA LEU A 130 10.79 -10.83 -2.46
C LEU A 130 9.69 -11.23 -1.44
N PHE A 131 9.28 -10.28 -0.60
CA PHE A 131 8.23 -10.41 0.40
C PHE A 131 7.45 -9.10 0.44
N LEU A 132 6.12 -9.17 0.47
CA LEU A 132 5.30 -7.97 0.71
C LEU A 132 5.82 -7.29 1.99
N PRO A 133 6.16 -5.99 1.95
CA PRO A 133 6.76 -5.28 3.09
C PRO A 133 5.82 -5.20 4.30
N ASP A 134 4.55 -5.53 4.10
CA ASP A 134 3.55 -5.64 5.15
C ASP A 134 2.72 -6.92 4.95
N LEU A 135 2.73 -7.83 5.93
CA LEU A 135 1.75 -8.90 6.05
C LEU A 135 0.43 -8.31 6.57
N GLN A 136 -0.09 -7.28 5.88
CA GLN A 136 -1.41 -6.76 6.18
C GLN A 136 -2.42 -7.81 5.74
N TYR A 137 -3.03 -8.45 6.72
CA TYR A 137 -4.20 -9.26 6.49
C TYR A 137 -5.29 -8.38 5.87
N SER A 138 -5.55 -8.63 4.61
CA SER A 138 -6.64 -8.01 3.87
C SER A 138 -7.65 -9.10 3.59
N ASP A 139 -8.86 -8.93 4.10
CA ASP A 139 -10.01 -9.79 3.82
C ASP A 139 -10.30 -9.92 2.31
N THR A 140 -9.72 -9.03 1.49
CA THR A 140 -9.95 -8.95 0.04
C THR A 140 -8.81 -9.51 -0.80
N VAL A 141 -7.65 -9.80 -0.23
CA VAL A 141 -6.53 -10.40 -0.96
C VAL A 141 -6.73 -11.91 -0.99
N GLN A 142 -7.65 -12.34 -1.84
CA GLN A 142 -7.77 -13.74 -2.22
C GLN A 142 -6.39 -14.25 -2.66
N ASN A 143 -5.97 -15.37 -2.06
CA ASN A 143 -4.70 -16.05 -2.33
C ASN A 143 -4.43 -16.09 -3.84
N SER A 144 -3.41 -15.35 -4.31
CA SER A 144 -3.12 -15.20 -5.74
C SER A 144 -2.84 -16.56 -6.41
N TYR A 145 -2.35 -17.55 -5.67
CA TYR A 145 -2.18 -18.92 -6.17
C TYR A 145 -3.51 -19.65 -6.43
N PHE A 146 -4.55 -19.32 -5.69
CA PHE A 146 -5.89 -19.84 -5.92
C PHE A 146 -6.54 -19.18 -7.14
N GLN A 147 -6.50 -17.83 -7.21
CA GLN A 147 -7.06 -17.09 -8.35
C GLN A 147 -6.37 -17.40 -9.67
N SER A 148 -5.06 -17.58 -9.65
CA SER A 148 -4.26 -17.89 -10.85
C SER A 148 -4.47 -19.32 -11.37
N GLY A 149 -5.19 -20.17 -10.62
CA GLY A 149 -5.41 -21.56 -10.99
C GLY A 149 -4.19 -22.46 -10.79
N PHE A 150 -3.04 -21.92 -10.34
CA PHE A 150 -1.79 -22.65 -10.09
C PHE A 150 -2.03 -23.91 -9.27
N LEU A 151 -2.67 -23.75 -8.11
CA LEU A 151 -2.87 -24.84 -7.16
C LEU A 151 -3.77 -25.94 -7.75
N THR A 152 -4.72 -25.56 -8.60
CA THR A 152 -5.58 -26.52 -9.29
C THR A 152 -4.81 -27.32 -10.33
N VAL A 153 -3.94 -26.67 -11.11
CA VAL A 153 -3.08 -27.35 -12.11
C VAL A 153 -2.05 -28.25 -11.43
N GLN A 154 -1.39 -27.76 -10.38
CA GLN A 154 -0.42 -28.53 -9.60
C GLN A 154 -1.06 -29.82 -9.05
N THR A 155 -2.20 -29.67 -8.37
CA THR A 155 -2.91 -30.83 -7.79
C THR A 155 -3.43 -31.78 -8.86
N ALA A 156 -3.88 -31.28 -10.02
CA ALA A 156 -4.28 -32.12 -11.13
C ALA A 156 -3.11 -32.92 -11.73
N LEU A 157 -1.94 -32.29 -11.90
CA LEU A 157 -0.72 -32.96 -12.36
C LEU A 157 -0.29 -34.05 -11.38
N ASP A 158 -0.19 -33.72 -10.09
CA ASP A 158 0.24 -34.67 -9.06
C ASP A 158 -0.73 -35.84 -8.93
N LEU A 159 -2.03 -35.58 -8.88
CA LEU A 159 -3.05 -36.63 -8.79
C LEU A 159 -3.06 -37.52 -10.04
N SER A 160 -2.97 -36.93 -11.24
CA SER A 160 -2.93 -37.72 -12.48
C SER A 160 -1.70 -38.62 -12.56
N TYR A 161 -0.54 -38.14 -12.10
CA TYR A 161 0.67 -38.96 -12.00
C TYR A 161 0.52 -40.10 -11.00
N ILE A 162 -0.05 -39.83 -9.82
CA ILE A 162 -0.30 -40.87 -8.82
C ILE A 162 -1.28 -41.92 -9.36
N GLU A 163 -2.35 -41.50 -10.04
CA GLU A 163 -3.33 -42.40 -10.66
C GLU A 163 -2.68 -43.27 -11.75
N MET A 164 -1.79 -42.70 -12.55
CA MET A 164 -1.01 -43.41 -13.56
C MET A 164 -0.07 -44.44 -12.92
N MET A 165 0.66 -44.08 -11.87
CA MET A 165 1.61 -44.98 -11.18
C MET A 165 0.92 -46.10 -10.41
N LYS A 166 -0.25 -45.82 -9.82
CA LYS A 166 -1.05 -46.79 -9.07
C LYS A 166 -1.88 -47.69 -9.99
N ASN A 167 -2.08 -47.29 -11.24
CA ASN A 167 -2.99 -47.92 -12.21
C ASN A 167 -4.43 -48.04 -11.66
N GLY A 168 -4.95 -46.96 -11.07
CA GLY A 168 -6.28 -46.93 -10.48
C GLY A 168 -6.64 -45.54 -9.95
N THR A 169 -7.94 -45.31 -9.71
CA THR A 169 -8.42 -44.01 -9.22
C THR A 169 -8.04 -43.78 -7.76
N VAL A 170 -7.72 -42.54 -7.43
CA VAL A 170 -7.33 -42.15 -6.07
C VAL A 170 -8.47 -41.34 -5.45
N PRO A 171 -9.19 -41.87 -4.43
CA PRO A 171 -10.33 -41.17 -3.83
C PRO A 171 -9.86 -40.14 -2.78
N VAL A 172 -8.92 -39.28 -3.15
CA VAL A 172 -8.42 -38.23 -2.26
C VAL A 172 -9.26 -36.96 -2.44
N TYR A 173 -9.66 -36.34 -1.34
CA TYR A 173 -10.36 -35.06 -1.33
C TYR A 173 -9.45 -34.01 -0.68
N LEU A 174 -8.95 -33.08 -1.49
CA LEU A 174 -8.07 -32.00 -1.03
C LEU A 174 -8.88 -30.72 -0.84
N THR A 175 -8.77 -30.16 0.36
CA THR A 175 -9.27 -28.84 0.73
C THR A 175 -8.11 -27.99 1.17
N VAL A 176 -8.13 -26.72 0.76
CA VAL A 176 -7.14 -25.74 1.20
C VAL A 176 -7.83 -24.78 2.13
N GLN A 177 -7.15 -24.50 3.23
CA GLN A 177 -7.62 -23.66 4.31
C GLN A 177 -6.46 -22.78 4.77
N GLU A 178 -6.68 -21.47 4.85
CA GLU A 178 -5.69 -20.58 5.42
C GLU A 178 -5.70 -20.70 6.94
N PHE A 179 -4.54 -20.48 7.57
CA PHE A 179 -4.47 -20.41 9.02
C PHE A 179 -5.32 -19.25 9.54
N PRO A 180 -6.02 -19.42 10.68
CA PRO A 180 -6.83 -18.36 11.23
C PRO A 180 -5.98 -17.16 11.61
N TYR A 181 -6.43 -15.97 11.25
CA TYR A 181 -5.75 -14.74 11.63
C TYR A 181 -6.14 -14.36 13.07
N PRO A 182 -5.18 -13.99 13.94
CA PRO A 182 -5.48 -13.66 15.33
C PRO A 182 -6.34 -12.39 15.45
N PRO A 183 -6.98 -12.18 16.62
CA PRO A 183 -7.76 -10.97 16.88
C PRO A 183 -6.96 -9.69 16.62
N TYR A 184 -7.53 -8.78 15.85
CA TYR A 184 -6.86 -7.57 15.40
C TYR A 184 -7.76 -6.34 15.45
N LYS A 185 -7.12 -5.17 15.39
CA LYS A 185 -7.81 -3.89 15.36
C LYS A 185 -7.73 -3.34 13.95
N SER A 186 -8.88 -3.27 13.27
CA SER A 186 -8.98 -2.71 11.94
C SER A 186 -9.29 -1.22 12.01
N ASP A 187 -8.35 -0.41 11.49
CA ASP A 187 -8.50 1.04 11.29
C ASP A 187 -8.69 1.36 9.79
N ALA A 188 -9.24 0.42 9.01
CA ALA A 188 -9.38 0.53 7.55
C ALA A 188 -10.07 1.82 7.09
N GLY A 189 -11.12 2.24 7.79
CA GLY A 189 -11.83 3.49 7.47
C GLY A 189 -10.98 4.74 7.72
N LEU A 190 -10.09 4.74 8.71
CA LEU A 190 -9.10 5.81 8.88
C LEU A 190 -8.13 5.80 7.72
N ILE A 191 -7.56 4.65 7.34
CA ILE A 191 -6.57 4.58 6.27
C ILE A 191 -7.16 5.08 4.94
N GLN A 192 -8.38 4.67 4.60
CA GLN A 192 -9.06 5.07 3.36
C GLN A 192 -9.32 6.57 3.22
N ILE A 193 -9.53 7.27 4.34
CA ILE A 193 -9.80 8.71 4.32
C ILE A 193 -8.54 9.50 4.63
N PHE A 194 -7.76 9.09 5.62
CA PHE A 194 -6.61 9.83 6.08
C PHE A 194 -5.48 9.82 5.04
N MET A 195 -5.19 8.70 4.37
CA MET A 195 -4.12 8.66 3.36
C MET A 195 -4.35 9.63 2.19
N PRO A 196 -5.52 9.64 1.51
CA PRO A 196 -5.75 10.59 0.42
C PRO A 196 -6.01 12.02 0.90
N PHE A 197 -6.65 12.22 2.06
CA PHE A 197 -7.03 13.57 2.50
C PHE A 197 -5.99 14.29 3.38
N LEU A 198 -4.99 13.61 3.94
CA LEU A 198 -3.97 14.23 4.79
C LEU A 198 -3.16 15.29 4.04
N SER A 199 -2.78 15.01 2.80
CA SER A 199 -2.11 16.00 1.94
C SER A 199 -2.98 17.23 1.71
N ASN A 200 -4.26 17.01 1.38
CA ASN A 200 -5.22 18.09 1.15
C ASN A 200 -5.45 18.95 2.40
N ILE A 201 -5.63 18.34 3.57
CA ILE A 201 -5.78 19.04 4.86
C ILE A 201 -4.57 19.94 5.13
N THR A 202 -3.37 19.43 4.86
CA THR A 202 -2.13 20.17 5.04
C THR A 202 -2.05 21.37 4.09
N ILE A 203 -2.40 21.19 2.82
CA ILE A 203 -2.44 22.26 1.82
C ILE A 203 -3.48 23.33 2.20
N PHE A 204 -4.68 22.93 2.63
CA PHE A 204 -5.70 23.86 3.11
C PHE A 204 -5.27 24.60 4.40
N SER A 205 -4.44 24.00 5.25
CA SER A 205 -3.85 24.74 6.38
C SER A 205 -2.89 25.82 5.88
N PHE A 206 -2.07 25.52 4.87
CA PHE A 206 -1.08 26.46 4.35
C PHE A 206 -1.68 27.57 3.47
N ILE A 207 -2.82 27.34 2.83
CA ILE A 207 -3.47 28.35 1.98
C ILE A 207 -3.90 29.60 2.77
N PHE A 208 -4.24 29.45 4.05
CA PHE A 208 -4.57 30.57 4.93
C PHE A 208 -3.34 31.17 5.61
N LEU A 209 -2.34 30.33 5.91
CA LEU A 209 -1.12 30.75 6.60
C LEU A 209 -0.15 31.51 5.69
N CYS A 210 0.04 31.08 4.44
CA CYS A 210 1.00 31.68 3.52
C CYS A 210 0.67 33.14 3.16
N PRO A 211 -0.56 33.50 2.76
CA PRO A 211 -0.91 34.89 2.45
C PRO A 211 -0.80 35.81 3.68
N ALA A 212 -1.18 35.32 4.86
CA ALA A 212 -1.06 36.07 6.11
C ALA A 212 0.40 36.36 6.48
N LEU A 213 1.30 35.39 6.28
CA LEU A 213 2.74 35.60 6.43
C LEU A 213 3.31 36.56 5.38
N ILE A 214 2.90 36.44 4.11
CA ILE A 214 3.39 37.30 3.02
C ILE A 214 2.95 38.75 3.25
N MET A 215 1.68 39.00 3.55
CA MET A 215 1.20 40.36 3.87
C MET A 215 2.00 40.99 5.00
N ARG A 216 2.29 40.23 6.06
CA ARG A 216 3.13 40.71 7.16
C ARG A 216 4.56 40.99 6.74
N ILE A 217 5.19 40.13 5.95
CA ILE A 217 6.55 40.36 5.44
C ILE A 217 6.58 41.61 4.55
N VAL A 218 5.54 41.82 3.74
CA VAL A 218 5.41 43.00 2.89
C VAL A 218 5.23 44.26 3.74
N GLU A 219 4.40 44.23 4.78
CA GLU A 219 4.21 45.34 5.74
C GLU A 219 5.51 45.65 6.51
N GLU A 220 6.26 44.63 6.92
CA GLU A 220 7.57 44.79 7.54
C GLU A 220 8.59 45.43 6.57
N LYS A 221 8.58 45.00 5.29
CA LYS A 221 9.45 45.55 4.25
C LYS A 221 9.07 46.98 3.86
N SER A 222 7.77 47.28 3.70
CA SER A 222 7.27 48.58 3.29
C SER A 222 7.42 49.63 4.39
N SER A 223 7.27 49.24 5.66
CA SER A 223 7.53 50.11 6.81
C SER A 223 9.01 50.45 7.04
N GLY A 224 9.94 49.84 6.28
CA GLY A 224 11.37 50.09 6.40
C GLY A 224 11.97 49.68 7.76
N THR A 225 11.23 48.97 8.61
CA THR A 225 11.64 48.58 9.97
C THR A 225 12.88 47.70 9.99
N ARG A 226 13.07 46.90 8.93
CA ARG A 226 14.27 46.08 8.71
C ARG A 226 15.50 46.93 8.36
N VAL A 227 15.32 48.03 7.61
CA VAL A 227 16.37 49.02 7.28
C VAL A 227 16.71 49.87 8.49
N SER A 228 15.71 50.40 9.21
CA SER A 228 15.92 51.12 10.47
C SER A 228 16.66 50.28 11.51
N SER A 229 16.36 48.98 11.60
CA SER A 229 17.10 48.08 12.49
C SER A 229 18.56 47.94 12.06
N LYS A 230 18.84 47.72 10.77
CA LYS A 230 20.22 47.70 10.24
C LYS A 230 20.97 49.02 10.48
N ILE A 231 20.34 50.17 10.26
CA ILE A 231 20.93 51.50 10.49
C ILE A 231 21.26 51.70 11.98
N ILE A 232 20.36 51.33 12.89
CA ILE A 232 20.63 51.36 14.34
C ILE A 232 21.83 50.49 14.72
N PHE A 233 22.07 49.38 14.01
CA PHE A 233 23.26 48.56 14.23
C PHE A 233 24.54 49.25 13.73
N TYR A 234 24.54 49.86 12.53
CA TYR A 234 25.69 50.62 12.02
C TYR A 234 26.04 51.85 12.87
N VAL A 235 25.04 52.52 13.46
CA VAL A 235 25.25 53.69 14.33
C VAL A 235 25.77 53.30 15.72
N LYS A 236 25.64 52.04 16.13
CA LYS A 236 26.10 51.54 17.44
C LYS A 236 27.52 50.93 17.39
N ASP A 237 28.05 50.74 16.19
CA ASP A 237 29.40 50.24 15.91
C ASP A 237 30.39 51.38 15.53
N ILE A 238 29.95 52.65 15.59
CA ILE A 238 30.78 53.88 15.60
C ILE A 238 30.84 54.39 17.04
#